data_AF-A0A354GL80-F1
#
_entry.id   AF-A0A354GL80-F1
#
_cell.length_a   1.000
_cell.length_b   1.000
_cell.length_c   1.000
_cell.angle_alpha   90.00
_cell.angle_beta   90.00
_cell.angle_gamma   90.00
#
_symmetry.space_group_name_H-M   'P 1'
#
loop_
_entity.id
_entity.type
_entity.pdbx_description
1 polymer ?
#
loop_
_entity_poly.entity_id
_entity_poly.type
_entity_poly.pdbx_seq_one_letter_code
_entity_poly.pdbx_strand_id
1 'polypeptide(L)'
;LKQPWHTRNQASRWAVAFLLLITVVPLWRTLEPLHGDRVGFRAAGHWLAVHAGPQEAVFDPFGWSGYYAGRYFQDGIGQEPWAYVVIEESTSNKHSHLVTMPEAEKLAGRGRKICSFPAPRGKESAEVVIY
;
A
#
# COMPACT_ATOMS: atom_id res chain seq x y z
N LEU A 1 -1.73 -53.40 -38.88
CA LEU A 1 -1.08 -52.50 -37.89
C LEU A 1 -1.37 -51.05 -38.28
N LYS A 2 -2.46 -50.46 -37.76
CA LYS A 2 -2.80 -49.05 -38.04
C LYS A 2 -1.98 -48.15 -37.11
N GLN A 3 -1.17 -47.27 -37.70
CA GLN A 3 -0.24 -46.37 -37.02
C GLN A 3 -0.96 -45.33 -36.11
N PRO A 4 -0.50 -45.08 -34.87
CA PRO A 4 -1.13 -44.18 -33.90
C PRO A 4 -0.69 -42.71 -34.08
N TRP A 5 -0.67 -42.20 -35.32
CA TRP A 5 -0.22 -40.83 -35.59
C TRP A 5 -1.22 -39.76 -35.13
N HIS A 6 -2.50 -40.10 -35.00
CA HIS A 6 -3.54 -39.18 -34.54
C HIS A 6 -3.44 -38.80 -33.05
N THR A 7 -2.90 -39.68 -32.20
CA THR A 7 -2.87 -39.47 -30.74
C THR A 7 -1.78 -38.50 -30.31
N ARG A 8 -0.66 -38.43 -31.04
CA ARG A 8 0.47 -37.55 -30.73
C ARG A 8 0.13 -36.07 -30.90
N ASN A 9 -0.67 -35.74 -31.93
CA ASN A 9 -1.15 -34.37 -32.16
C ASN A 9 -2.22 -33.95 -31.13
N GLN A 10 -3.01 -34.91 -30.64
CA GLN A 10 -3.99 -34.63 -29.58
C GLN A 10 -3.31 -34.38 -28.23
N ALA A 11 -2.35 -35.22 -27.84
CA ALA A 11 -1.61 -35.04 -26.59
C ALA A 11 -0.87 -33.68 -26.55
N SER A 12 -0.26 -33.27 -27.66
CA SER A 12 0.39 -31.96 -27.77
C SER A 12 -0.60 -30.80 -27.62
N ARG A 13 -1.79 -30.88 -28.26
CA ARG A 13 -2.84 -29.86 -28.11
C ARG A 13 -3.34 -29.74 -26.68
N TRP A 14 -3.53 -30.87 -26.00
CA TRP A 14 -3.93 -30.89 -24.58
C TRP A 14 -2.85 -30.32 -23.66
N ALA A 15 -1.58 -30.63 -23.91
CA ALA A 15 -0.46 -30.07 -23.15
C ALA A 15 -0.38 -28.55 -23.31
N VAL A 16 -0.54 -28.03 -24.53
CA VAL A 16 -0.58 -26.58 -24.79
C VAL A 16 -1.79 -25.93 -24.12
N ALA A 17 -2.98 -26.53 -24.24
CA ALA A 17 -4.18 -26.02 -23.59
C ALA A 17 -4.03 -25.97 -22.05
N PHE A 18 -3.45 -27.01 -21.47
CA PHE A 18 -3.16 -27.06 -20.04
C PHE A 18 -2.13 -26.00 -19.64
N LEU A 19 -1.04 -25.84 -20.41
CA LEU A 19 -0.03 -24.80 -20.16
C LEU A 19 -0.63 -23.39 -20.23
N LEU A 20 -1.51 -23.13 -21.20
CA LEU A 20 -2.22 -21.85 -21.31
C LEU A 20 -3.16 -21.65 -20.12
N LEU A 21 -3.89 -22.68 -19.69
CA LEU A 21 -4.77 -22.59 -18.52
C LEU A 21 -3.98 -22.22 -17.26
N ILE A 22 -2.87 -22.91 -16.98
CA ILE A 22 -2.09 -22.67 -15.76
C ILE A 22 -1.29 -21.36 -15.79
N THR A 23 -1.07 -20.77 -16.96
CA THR A 23 -0.37 -19.48 -17.09
C THR A 23 -1.34 -18.30 -17.12
N VAL A 24 -2.40 -18.37 -17.92
CA VAL A 24 -3.33 -17.23 -18.13
C VAL A 24 -4.21 -16.99 -16.91
N VAL A 25 -4.66 -18.04 -16.22
CA VAL A 25 -5.54 -17.90 -15.05
C VAL A 25 -4.89 -17.11 -13.89
N PRO A 26 -3.67 -17.43 -13.42
CA PRO A 26 -3.05 -16.64 -12.37
C PRO A 26 -2.54 -15.28 -12.86
N LEU A 27 -2.22 -15.14 -14.16
CA LEU A 27 -1.65 -13.91 -14.73
C LEU A 27 -2.51 -12.68 -14.43
N TRP A 28 -3.84 -12.78 -14.54
CA TRP A 28 -4.74 -11.68 -14.20
C TRP A 28 -4.51 -11.17 -12.76
N ARG A 29 -4.36 -12.07 -11.78
CA ARG A 29 -4.12 -11.69 -10.39
C ARG A 29 -2.71 -11.15 -10.17
N THR A 30 -1.72 -11.66 -10.90
CA THR A 30 -0.34 -11.17 -10.84
C THR A 30 -0.20 -9.77 -11.44
N LEU A 31 -1.11 -9.38 -12.34
CA LEU A 31 -1.18 -8.04 -12.91
C LEU A 31 -1.94 -7.05 -12.04
N GLU A 32 -2.53 -7.47 -10.91
CA GLU A 32 -3.11 -6.53 -9.96
C GLU A 32 -2.03 -5.57 -9.45
N PRO A 33 -2.34 -4.26 -9.32
CA PRO A 33 -1.38 -3.29 -8.82
C PRO A 33 -0.80 -3.73 -7.48
N LEU A 34 0.52 -3.91 -7.44
CA LEU A 34 1.24 -4.20 -6.21
C LEU A 34 0.98 -3.07 -5.22
N HIS A 35 0.42 -3.41 -4.05
CA HIS A 35 0.02 -2.46 -3.00
C HIS A 35 -1.08 -1.46 -3.40
N GLY A 36 -2.09 -1.89 -4.17
CA GLY A 36 -3.26 -1.07 -4.49
C GLY A 36 -4.01 -0.52 -3.26
N ASP A 37 -3.94 -1.23 -2.13
CA ASP A 37 -4.45 -0.81 -0.81
C ASP A 37 -3.66 0.37 -0.20
N ARG A 38 -2.49 0.71 -0.75
CA ARG A 38 -1.60 1.76 -0.26
C ARG A 38 -1.65 3.05 -1.06
N VAL A 39 -2.58 3.18 -2.00
CA VAL A 39 -2.75 4.40 -2.81
C VAL A 39 -2.95 5.65 -1.95
N GLY A 40 -3.70 5.54 -0.85
CA GLY A 40 -3.89 6.65 0.10
C GLY A 40 -2.58 7.12 0.75
N PHE A 41 -1.75 6.18 1.20
CA PHE A 41 -0.42 6.49 1.76
C PHE A 41 0.51 7.09 0.73
N ARG A 42 0.44 6.62 -0.52
CA ARG A 42 1.21 7.20 -1.62
C ARG A 42 0.82 8.65 -1.90
N ALA A 43 -0.48 8.93 -1.96
CA ALA A 43 -0.98 10.27 -2.15
C ALA A 43 -0.59 11.19 -0.99
N ALA A 44 -0.72 10.71 0.25
CA ALA A 44 -0.30 11.42 1.46
C ALA A 44 1.21 11.73 1.45
N GLY A 45 2.05 10.76 1.09
CA GLY A 45 3.49 10.97 0.97
C GLY A 45 3.87 11.99 -0.10
N HIS A 46 3.21 11.97 -1.27
CA HIS A 46 3.43 12.99 -2.30
C HIS A 46 2.96 14.38 -1.85
N TRP A 47 1.87 14.46 -1.08
CA TRP A 47 1.45 15.73 -0.48
C TRP A 47 2.51 16.24 0.50
N LEU A 48 3.01 15.38 1.39
CA LEU A 48 4.07 15.73 2.36
C LEU A 48 5.37 16.16 1.68
N ALA A 49 5.74 15.55 0.56
CA ALA A 49 6.94 15.94 -0.21
C ALA A 49 6.90 17.41 -0.66
N VAL A 50 5.69 17.96 -0.88
CA VAL A 50 5.49 19.33 -1.35
C VAL A 50 5.28 20.30 -0.18
N HIS A 51 4.62 19.87 0.90
CA HIS A 51 4.15 20.78 1.95
C HIS A 51 5.01 20.77 3.21
N ALA A 52 5.64 19.64 3.54
CA ALA A 52 6.48 19.58 4.72
C ALA A 52 7.86 20.17 4.40
N GLY A 53 8.30 21.12 5.24
CA GLY A 53 9.63 21.71 5.17
C GLY A 53 10.73 20.68 5.44
N PRO A 54 11.98 20.92 4.98
CA PRO A 54 13.07 19.95 5.07
C PRO A 54 13.47 19.58 6.51
N GLN A 55 13.11 20.40 7.50
CA GLN A 55 13.39 20.16 8.92
C GLN A 55 12.12 19.80 9.71
N GLU A 56 10.95 19.77 9.06
CA GLU A 56 9.69 19.48 9.74
C GLU A 56 9.54 17.97 9.95
N ALA A 57 9.32 17.57 11.20
CA ALA A 57 9.21 16.18 11.59
C ALA A 57 7.88 15.55 11.15
N VAL A 58 7.90 14.37 10.53
CA VAL A 58 6.71 13.61 10.14
C VAL A 58 6.67 12.32 10.96
N PHE A 59 5.60 12.11 11.72
CA PHE A 59 5.34 10.86 12.42
C PHE A 59 4.44 9.96 11.58
N ASP A 60 5.00 8.89 11.04
CA ASP A 60 4.30 7.90 10.20
C ASP A 60 4.49 6.48 10.74
N PRO A 61 3.56 5.98 11.58
CA PRO A 61 3.60 4.61 12.12
C PRO A 61 3.64 3.51 11.06
N PHE A 62 3.17 3.81 9.84
CA PHE A 62 3.06 2.84 8.74
C PHE A 62 4.31 2.83 7.86
N GLY A 63 5.13 3.88 7.91
CA GLY A 63 6.35 4.09 7.13
C GLY A 63 6.14 4.41 5.64
N TRP A 64 4.95 4.13 5.09
CA TRP A 64 4.67 4.29 3.65
C TRP A 64 4.63 5.75 3.20
N SER A 65 3.94 6.63 3.93
CA SER A 65 3.85 8.04 3.59
C SER A 65 5.22 8.71 3.70
N GLY A 66 5.98 8.40 4.76
CA GLY A 66 7.35 8.87 4.95
C GLY A 66 8.30 8.38 3.84
N TYR A 67 8.13 7.13 3.38
CA TYR A 67 8.86 6.60 2.22
C TYR A 67 8.55 7.39 0.94
N TYR A 68 7.27 7.58 0.60
CA TYR A 68 6.88 8.32 -0.61
C TYR A 68 7.17 9.82 -0.53
N ALA A 69 7.31 10.37 0.68
CA ALA A 69 7.78 11.74 0.92
C ALA A 69 9.30 11.88 0.79
N GLY A 70 10.05 10.78 0.62
CA GLY A 70 11.51 10.80 0.53
C GLY A 70 12.24 10.99 1.86
N ARG A 71 11.57 10.72 3.00
CA ARG A 71 12.05 11.08 4.34
C ARG A 71 12.61 9.91 5.15
N TYR A 72 12.38 8.68 4.72
CA TYR A 72 12.70 7.47 5.51
C TYR A 72 14.20 7.20 5.72
N PHE A 73 15.07 7.74 4.87
CA PHE A 73 16.53 7.53 4.91
C PHE A 73 17.31 8.78 5.31
N GLN A 74 16.63 9.80 5.85
CA GLN A 74 17.27 11.06 6.18
C GLN A 74 17.65 11.06 7.67
N ASP A 75 18.93 10.82 7.95
CA ASP A 75 19.48 10.92 9.31
C ASP A 75 19.23 12.33 9.88
N GLY A 76 18.65 12.38 11.08
CA GLY A 76 18.40 13.64 11.80
C GLY A 76 17.10 14.38 11.43
N ILE A 77 16.29 13.86 10.50
CA ILE A 77 14.99 14.46 10.17
C ILE A 77 13.91 13.79 11.01
N GLY A 78 13.23 14.59 11.82
CA GLY A 78 12.20 14.10 12.73
C GLY A 78 12.66 13.93 14.17
N GLN A 79 13.34 14.93 14.73
CA GLN A 79 13.33 15.10 16.19
C GLN A 79 12.16 16.01 16.54
N GLU A 80 11.51 15.74 17.67
CA GLU A 80 10.42 16.56 18.16
C GLU A 80 10.73 18.07 18.06
N PRO A 81 9.72 18.92 17.83
CA PRO A 81 8.30 18.60 17.77
C PRO A 81 7.83 18.05 16.41
N TRP A 82 6.89 17.09 16.46
CA TRP A 82 6.21 16.57 15.27
C TRP A 82 5.38 17.66 14.58
N ALA A 83 5.68 17.93 13.31
CA ALA A 83 4.95 18.89 12.50
C ALA A 83 3.74 18.25 11.81
N TYR A 84 3.85 16.97 11.44
CA TYR A 84 2.77 16.21 10.81
C TYR A 84 2.64 14.82 11.43
N VAL A 85 1.40 14.33 11.50
CA VAL A 85 1.11 12.94 11.91
C VAL A 85 0.24 12.27 10.86
N VAL A 86 0.59 11.04 10.48
CA VAL A 86 -0.14 10.24 9.50
C VAL A 86 -0.94 9.15 10.22
N ILE A 87 -2.25 9.10 10.00
CA ILE A 87 -3.16 8.09 10.56
C ILE A 87 -4.00 7.46 9.45
N GLU A 88 -4.27 6.16 9.52
CA GLU A 88 -5.35 5.54 8.75
C GLU A 88 -6.62 5.52 9.61
N GLU A 89 -7.62 6.33 9.23
CA GLU A 89 -8.96 6.26 9.79
C GLU A 89 -9.72 5.14 9.07
N SER A 90 -9.91 4.00 9.74
CA SER A 90 -10.64 2.84 9.22
C SER A 90 -11.74 2.40 10.19
N THR A 91 -12.86 1.93 9.64
CA THR A 91 -13.98 1.38 10.42
C THR A 91 -13.69 0.00 11.01
N SER A 92 -12.75 -0.75 10.45
CA SER A 92 -12.51 -2.16 10.76
C SER A 92 -11.15 -2.43 11.39
N ASN A 93 -10.12 -1.63 11.05
CA ASN A 93 -8.75 -1.92 11.44
C ASN A 93 -8.10 -0.74 12.17
N LYS A 94 -7.86 -0.92 13.47
CA LYS A 94 -7.22 0.06 14.35
C LYS A 94 -5.70 -0.05 14.42
N HIS A 95 -5.12 -1.04 13.73
CA HIS A 95 -3.66 -1.28 13.72
C HIS A 95 -3.02 -1.42 15.11
N SER A 96 -3.73 -2.03 16.06
CA SER A 96 -3.28 -2.21 17.46
C SER A 96 -1.99 -3.02 17.64
N HIS A 97 -1.52 -3.69 16.59
CA HIS A 97 -0.25 -4.40 16.56
C HIS A 97 0.96 -3.48 16.35
N LEU A 98 0.75 -2.24 15.87
CA LEU A 98 1.80 -1.25 15.70
C LEU A 98 2.04 -0.52 17.03
N VAL A 99 3.23 -0.70 17.60
CA VAL A 99 3.62 -0.14 18.92
C VAL A 99 3.49 1.40 18.97
N THR A 100 3.68 2.08 17.83
CA THR A 100 3.66 3.54 17.71
C THR A 100 2.26 4.13 17.50
N MET A 101 1.23 3.32 17.27
CA MET A 101 -0.13 3.82 17.02
C MET A 101 -0.75 4.61 18.20
N PRO A 102 -0.64 4.18 19.46
CA PRO A 102 -1.18 4.96 20.59
C PRO A 102 -0.59 6.36 20.69
N GLU A 103 0.70 6.51 20.37
CA GLU A 103 1.36 7.81 20.32
C GLU A 103 0.88 8.65 19.14
N ALA A 104 0.73 8.03 17.96
CA ALA A 104 0.22 8.70 16.77
C ALA A 104 -1.20 9.25 16.99
N GLU A 105 -2.09 8.44 17.57
CA GLU A 105 -3.46 8.85 17.91
C GLU A 105 -3.47 10.00 18.92
N LYS A 106 -2.58 9.95 19.93
CA LYS A 106 -2.44 11.02 20.92
C LYS A 106 -1.95 12.33 20.30
N LEU A 107 -0.99 12.27 19.37
CA LEU A 107 -0.49 13.45 18.66
C LEU A 107 -1.54 14.00 17.69
N ALA A 108 -2.19 13.14 16.91
CA ALA A 108 -3.28 13.51 16.01
C ALA A 108 -4.45 14.16 16.76
N GLY A 109 -4.80 13.65 17.96
CA GLY A 109 -5.84 14.24 18.81
C GLY A 109 -5.51 15.64 19.35
N ARG A 110 -4.24 16.08 19.27
CA ARG A 110 -3.80 17.45 19.57
C ARG A 110 -3.61 18.31 18.32
N GLY A 111 -3.52 17.67 17.15
CA GLY A 111 -3.36 18.32 15.85
C GLY A 111 -4.68 18.71 15.22
N ARG A 112 -4.61 19.21 13.98
CA ARG A 112 -5.79 19.58 13.20
C ARG A 112 -5.74 18.86 11.87
N LYS A 113 -6.75 18.05 11.56
CA LYS A 113 -6.90 17.39 10.25
C LYS A 113 -6.69 18.41 9.12
N ILE A 114 -5.64 18.20 8.32
CA ILE A 114 -5.23 19.07 7.22
C ILE A 114 -5.80 18.55 5.91
N CYS A 115 -5.64 17.26 5.65
CA CYS A 115 -6.14 16.62 4.44
C CYS A 115 -6.38 15.11 4.67
N SER A 116 -7.19 14.53 3.78
CA SER A 116 -7.44 13.09 3.73
C SER A 116 -7.37 12.54 2.31
N PHE A 117 -6.95 11.28 2.21
CA PHE A 117 -6.77 10.56 0.96
C PHE A 117 -7.48 9.22 1.04
N PRO A 118 -8.29 8.84 0.02
CA PRO A 118 -8.93 7.53 0.00
C PRO A 118 -7.92 6.38 0.07
N ALA A 119 -8.17 5.42 0.96
CA ALA A 119 -7.41 4.19 1.09
C ALA A 119 -8.34 2.99 0.91
N PRO A 120 -8.57 2.55 -0.35
CA PRO A 120 -9.51 1.48 -0.63
C PRO A 120 -9.02 0.17 0.01
N ARG A 121 -9.87 -0.45 0.83
CA ARG A 121 -9.53 -1.70 1.54
C ARG A 121 -10.61 -2.75 1.30
N GLY A 122 -10.55 -3.39 0.14
CA GLY A 122 -11.58 -4.34 -0.27
C GLY A 122 -12.96 -3.66 -0.35
N LYS A 123 -13.90 -4.06 0.49
CA LYS A 123 -15.26 -3.48 0.57
C LYS A 123 -15.39 -2.34 1.60
N GLU A 124 -14.34 -2.05 2.35
CA GLU A 124 -14.36 -1.10 3.46
C GLU A 124 -13.82 0.26 3.03
N SER A 125 -14.38 1.32 3.63
CA SER A 125 -13.87 2.68 3.49
C SER A 125 -12.81 2.95 4.55
N ALA A 126 -11.60 3.27 4.12
CA ALA A 126 -10.58 3.87 4.97
C ALA A 126 -10.05 5.14 4.31
N GLU A 127 -9.55 6.05 5.13
CA GLU A 127 -8.85 7.25 4.70
C GLU A 127 -7.48 7.33 5.37
N VAL A 128 -6.46 7.73 4.62
CA VAL A 128 -5.20 8.18 5.20
C VAL A 128 -5.30 9.67 5.43
N VAL A 129 -5.06 10.09 6.66
CA VAL A 129 -5.28 11.45 7.14
C VAL A 129 -3.99 12.01 7.68
N ILE A 130 -3.76 13.29 7.37
CA ILE A 130 -2.64 14.08 7.89
C ILE A 130 -3.21 15.10 8.88
N TYR A 131 -2.64 15.13 10.08
CA TYR A 131 -2.91 16.11 11.15
C TYR A 131 -1.73 17.04 11.36
#